data_AF-A0A0D6AEM8-F1
#
_entry.id   AF-A0A0D6AEM8-F1
#
_cell.length_a   1.000
_cell.length_b   1.000
_cell.length_c   1.000
_cell.angle_alpha   90.00
_cell.angle_beta   90.00
_cell.angle_gamma   90.00
#
_symmetry.space_group_name_H-M   'P 1'
#
loop_
_entity.id
_entity.type
_entity.pdbx_description
1 polymer ?
#
loop_
_entity_poly.entity_id
_entity_poly.type
_entity_poly.pdbx_seq_one_letter_code
_entity_poly.pdbx_strand_id
1 'polypeptide(L)' 'MNTAIINQINAIADKRELLVKLLDKPDLGSLRLDVNQAIEELDELIEDLNKTFINN' A
#
# COMPACT_ATOMS: atom_id res chain seq x y z
N MET A 1 -21.48 5.76 -4.55
CA MET A 1 -20.01 5.85 -4.52
C MET A 1 -19.44 5.56 -5.90
N ASN A 2 -18.41 6.28 -6.38
CA ASN A 2 -17.87 6.08 -7.73
C ASN A 2 -16.98 4.82 -7.78
N THR A 3 -17.40 3.79 -8.52
CA THR A 3 -16.68 2.51 -8.68
C THR A 3 -15.24 2.69 -9.19
N ALA A 4 -14.97 3.76 -9.94
CA ALA A 4 -13.61 4.07 -10.40
C ALA A 4 -12.66 4.41 -9.25
N ILE A 5 -13.15 5.10 -8.21
CA ILE A 5 -12.34 5.46 -7.03
C ILE A 5 -12.01 4.20 -6.23
N ILE A 6 -12.98 3.32 -6.01
CA ILE A 6 -12.76 2.04 -5.31
C ILE A 6 -11.70 1.19 -6.04
N ASN A 7 -11.78 1.12 -7.37
CA ASN A 7 -10.80 0.38 -8.16
C ASN A 7 -9.39 0.97 -8.05
N GLN A 8 -9.26 2.30 -7.95
CA GLN A 8 -7.96 2.95 -7.73
C GLN A 8 -7.40 2.64 -6.34
N ILE A 9 -8.24 2.65 -5.30
CA ILE A 9 -7.84 2.28 -3.94
C ILE A 9 -7.35 0.82 -3.91
N ASN A 10 -8.08 -0.09 -4.54
CA ASN A 10 -7.67 -1.50 -4.64
C ASN A 10 -6.33 -1.65 -5.39
N ALA A 11 -6.13 -0.93 -6.49
CA ALA A 11 -4.87 -0.96 -7.23
C ALA A 11 -3.67 -0.42 -6.41
N ILE A 12 -3.92 0.46 -5.43
CA ILE A 12 -2.89 0.91 -4.48
C ILE A 12 -2.61 -0.19 -3.45
N ALA A 13 -3.65 -0.84 -2.92
CA ALA A 13 -3.50 -1.97 -2.00
C ALA A 13 -2.71 -3.14 -2.62
N ASP A 14 -2.92 -3.42 -3.91
CA ASP A 14 -2.16 -4.46 -4.62
C ASP A 14 -0.65 -4.14 -4.67
N LYS A 15 -0.28 -2.86 -4.82
CA LYS A 15 1.14 -2.43 -4.79
C LYS A 15 1.78 -2.65 -3.43
N ARG A 16 1.02 -2.45 -2.34
CA ARG A 16 1.47 -2.74 -0.98
C ARG A 16 1.80 -4.23 -0.82
N GLU A 17 0.98 -5.12 -1.38
CA GLU A 17 1.26 -6.56 -1.39
C GLU A 17 2.58 -6.90 -2.13
N LEU A 18 2.87 -6.23 -3.23
CA LEU A 18 4.15 -6.41 -3.96
C LEU A 18 5.36 -6.03 -3.10
N LEU A 19 5.26 -4.96 -2.30
CA LEU A 19 6.34 -4.54 -1.40
C LEU A 19 6.54 -5.53 -0.24
N VAL A 20 5.45 -6.10 0.30
CA VAL A 20 5.55 -7.16 1.31
C VAL A 20 6.30 -8.37 0.75
N LYS A 21 5.93 -8.82 -0.45
CA LYS A 21 6.65 -9.91 -1.15
C LYS A 21 8.12 -9.57 -1.43
N LEU A 22 8.43 -8.29 -1.63
CA LEU A 22 9.80 -7.84 -1.82
C LEU A 22 10.62 -7.99 -0.53
N LEU A 23 10.03 -7.78 0.66
CA LEU A 23 10.73 -7.96 1.94
C LEU A 23 11.14 -9.40 2.23
N ASP A 24 10.48 -10.39 1.62
CA ASP A 24 10.80 -11.81 1.75
C ASP A 24 12.15 -12.16 1.11
N LYS A 25 12.66 -11.31 0.20
CA LYS A 25 13.96 -11.54 -0.42
C LYS A 25 15.10 -11.32 0.58
N PRO A 26 15.99 -12.30 0.75
CA PRO A 26 17.07 -12.22 1.75
C PRO A 26 18.16 -11.21 1.40
N ASP A 27 18.27 -10.81 0.13
CA ASP A 27 19.37 -10.01 -0.44
C ASP A 27 19.01 -8.55 -0.73
N LEU A 28 17.98 -8.00 -0.07
CA LEU A 28 17.57 -6.59 -0.27
C LEU A 28 18.63 -5.55 0.15
N GLY A 29 19.52 -5.90 1.07
CA GLY A 29 20.50 -4.95 1.63
C GLY A 29 19.82 -3.70 2.21
N SER A 30 20.34 -2.52 1.86
CA SER A 30 19.82 -1.23 2.34
C SER A 30 18.39 -0.93 1.91
N LEU A 31 17.94 -1.50 0.78
CA LEU A 31 16.59 -1.29 0.25
C LEU A 31 15.50 -1.80 1.20
N ARG A 32 15.85 -2.69 2.15
CA ARG A 32 14.90 -3.18 3.16
C ARG A 32 14.32 -2.05 4.00
N LEU A 33 15.12 -1.04 4.36
CA LEU A 33 14.63 0.10 5.13
C LEU A 33 13.61 0.89 4.31
N ASP A 34 13.97 1.23 3.07
CA ASP A 34 13.13 2.00 2.16
C ASP A 34 11.81 1.26 1.84
N VAL A 35 11.85 -0.06 1.68
CA VAL A 35 10.65 -0.88 1.42
C VAL A 35 9.73 -0.95 2.63
N ASN A 36 10.27 -1.06 3.86
CA ASN A 36 9.45 -0.98 5.07
C ASN A 36 8.77 0.39 5.17
N GLN A 37 9.51 1.49 4.95
CA GLN A 37 8.96 2.84 4.99
C GLN A 37 7.84 3.02 3.95
N ALA A 38 8.06 2.56 2.71
CA ALA A 38 7.03 2.64 1.68
C ALA A 38 5.78 1.81 2.00
N ILE A 39 5.90 0.69 2.73
CA ILE A 39 4.72 -0.07 3.20
C ILE A 39 3.96 0.71 4.25
N GLU A 40 4.64 1.32 5.22
CA GLU A 40 4.02 2.15 6.26
C GLU A 40 3.27 3.33 5.65
N GLU A 41 3.89 4.06 4.71
CA GLU A 41 3.25 5.17 4.00
C GLU A 41 2.02 4.72 3.19
N LEU A 42 2.07 3.54 2.57
CA LEU A 42 0.93 2.98 1.85
C LEU A 42 -0.20 2.55 2.80
N ASP A 43 0.13 1.99 3.96
CA ASP A 43 -0.86 1.61 4.97
C ASP A 43 -1.61 2.85 5.49
N GLU A 44 -0.90 3.93 5.80
CA GLU A 44 -1.50 5.22 6.18
C GLU A 44 -2.39 5.80 5.06
N LEU A 45 -1.89 5.80 3.81
CA LEU A 45 -2.66 6.29 2.66
C LEU A 45 -3.94 5.49 2.43
N ILE A 46 -3.87 4.16 2.48
CA ILE A 46 -5.03 3.28 2.29
C ILE A 46 -6.05 3.52 3.40
N GLU A 47 -5.61 3.68 4.65
CA GLU A 47 -6.48 4.00 5.78
C GLU A 47 -7.24 5.32 5.55
N ASP A 48 -6.53 6.38 5.15
CA ASP A 48 -7.12 7.69 4.89
C ASP A 48 -8.10 7.68 3.70
N LEU A 49 -7.77 6.96 2.63
CA LEU A 49 -8.67 6.77 1.49
C LEU A 49 -9.93 6.00 1.89
N ASN A 50 -9.79 4.96 2.72
CA ASN A 50 -10.93 4.19 3.21
C ASN A 50 -11.84 5.04 4.12
N LYS A 51 -11.26 5.84 5.03
CA LYS A 51 -12.02 6.80 5.87
C LYS A 51 -12.75 7.85 5.03
N THR A 52 -12.10 8.38 4.00
CA THR A 52 -12.64 9.46 3.19
C THR A 52 -13.77 8.98 2.28
N PHE A 53 -13.54 7.86 1.60
CA PHE A 53 -14.37 7.44 0.49
C PHE A 53 -15.30 6.27 0.85
N ILE A 54 -14.85 5.26 1.59
CA ILE A 54 -15.62 4.01 1.81
C ILE A 54 -16.49 4.05 3.07
N ASN A 55 -15.94 4.57 4.18
CA ASN A 55 -16.58 4.51 5.49
C ASN A 55 -17.53 5.70 5.79
N ASN A 56 -17.97 6.45 4.77
CA ASN A 56 -18.97 7.53 4.87
C ASN A 56 -20.26 7.19 4.13
#